data_AF-A0A7C3QL90-F1
#
_entry.id   AF-A0A7C3QL90-F1
#
_cell.length_a   1.000
_cell.length_b   1.000
_cell.length_c   1.000
_cell.angle_alpha   90.00
_cell.angle_beta   90.00
_cell.angle_gamma   90.00
#
_symmetry.space_group_name_H-M   'P 1'
#
loop_
_entity.id
_entity.type
_entity.pdbx_description
1 polymer ?
#
loop_
_entity_poly.entity_id
_entity_poly.type
_entity_poly.pdbx_seq_one_letter_code
_entity_poly.pdbx_strand_id
1 'polypeptide(L)'
;MRSNSGGGDSPMRRSFLILAVFLLGMLPGMASAGPIILGGDDLTDHGSRSGSANVQGWLYIEKAIGGINSQVTRSGPFTTTIAALGSANPGIGNYPAGDAGGAINSVANVLGLSVTFYDGATAINQFFTDLNSNTVNPRIIWIAGNGAGNDQDGSEVAAVNSNAASINAFVSSGGGLMSHGSGNYGWLSALLPGLTEVLAGTGSGHTLTPAGNAAFPGLTNADIGAGPSHSFFSGSFGGLSVLGRDGQNRPFILGGGAGTTIEVPEPASMILFGVAGLLAGGVAWRRRKTS
;
A
#
# COMPACT_ATOMS: atom_id res chain seq x y z
N MET A 1 -63.66 20.28 62.34
CA MET A 1 -62.75 19.15 62.05
C MET A 1 -62.81 18.82 60.57
N ARG A 2 -61.84 19.29 59.79
CA ARG A 2 -61.48 18.82 58.44
C ARG A 2 -60.17 19.53 58.10
N SER A 3 -59.03 18.86 58.27
CA SER A 3 -57.74 19.32 57.75
C SER A 3 -57.41 18.50 56.51
N ASN A 4 -56.98 19.19 55.47
CA ASN A 4 -56.62 18.65 54.17
C ASN A 4 -55.19 19.06 53.81
N SER A 5 -54.54 18.15 53.10
CA SER A 5 -53.44 18.32 52.13
C SER A 5 -52.06 18.84 52.58
N GLY A 6 -51.02 18.08 52.20
CA GLY A 6 -49.67 18.62 52.07
C GLY A 6 -48.53 17.63 51.90
N GLY A 7 -48.73 16.46 51.29
CA GLY A 7 -47.64 15.53 50.94
C GLY A 7 -46.94 15.97 49.66
N GLY A 8 -45.75 16.54 49.77
CA GLY A 8 -44.90 16.92 48.65
C GLY A 8 -43.96 15.78 48.24
N ASP A 9 -44.32 15.03 47.21
CA ASP A 9 -43.41 14.09 46.55
C ASP A 9 -42.63 14.83 45.46
N SER A 10 -41.32 14.89 45.62
CA SER A 10 -40.38 15.42 44.62
C SER A 10 -39.80 14.27 43.77
N PRO A 11 -40.04 14.24 42.45
CA PRO A 11 -39.43 13.23 41.59
C PRO A 11 -38.13 13.77 40.99
N MET A 12 -37.01 13.62 41.69
CA MET A 12 -35.68 13.70 41.07
C MET A 12 -35.06 12.30 40.98
N ARG A 13 -35.64 11.49 40.09
CA ARG A 13 -35.02 10.25 39.62
C ARG A 13 -34.20 10.55 38.36
N ARG A 14 -32.91 10.17 38.45
CA ARG A 14 -32.12 9.53 37.38
C ARG A 14 -31.83 10.41 36.16
N SER A 15 -30.76 11.19 36.21
CA SER A 15 -30.15 11.78 35.00
C SER A 15 -28.64 11.97 35.19
N PHE A 16 -27.87 10.88 35.32
CA PHE A 16 -26.41 10.96 35.35
C PHE A 16 -25.71 9.71 34.78
N LEU A 17 -26.27 9.07 33.75
CA LEU A 17 -25.60 7.90 33.15
C LEU A 17 -25.88 7.72 31.65
N ILE A 18 -25.74 8.79 30.85
CA ILE A 18 -25.69 8.68 29.39
C ILE A 18 -24.65 9.68 28.84
N LEU A 19 -23.38 9.53 29.22
CA LEU A 19 -22.28 10.27 28.57
C LEU A 19 -20.91 9.55 28.67
N ALA A 20 -20.89 8.22 28.79
CA ALA A 20 -19.65 7.45 28.90
C ALA A 20 -19.48 6.36 27.84
N VAL A 21 -20.40 6.24 26.88
CA VAL A 21 -20.39 5.16 25.86
C VAL A 21 -19.90 5.62 24.49
N PHE A 22 -19.67 6.92 24.26
CA PHE A 22 -19.34 7.45 22.93
C PHE A 22 -17.85 7.58 22.60
N LEU A 23 -16.93 7.29 23.54
CA LEU A 23 -15.47 7.36 23.28
C LEU A 23 -14.82 6.00 22.94
N LEU A 24 -15.57 4.90 22.93
CA LEU A 24 -15.00 3.54 22.80
C LEU A 24 -14.99 2.99 21.36
N GLY A 25 -15.23 3.82 20.34
CA GLY A 25 -15.56 3.35 18.98
C GLY A 25 -14.63 3.81 17.85
N MET A 26 -13.43 4.31 18.12
CA MET A 26 -12.47 4.76 17.08
C MET A 26 -11.16 3.98 17.15
N LEU A 27 -11.25 2.65 17.21
CA LEU A 27 -10.08 1.81 16.96
C LEU A 27 -9.99 1.59 15.44
N PRO A 28 -8.82 1.82 14.81
CA PRO A 28 -8.66 1.60 13.38
C PRO A 28 -9.03 0.16 13.03
N GLY A 29 -9.96 -0.01 12.08
CA GLY A 29 -10.31 -1.29 11.50
C GLY A 29 -9.11 -1.93 10.80
N MET A 30 -8.87 -3.20 11.11
CA MET A 30 -7.97 -4.05 10.35
C MET A 30 -8.64 -4.44 9.02
N ALA A 31 -8.08 -4.06 7.88
CA ALA A 31 -8.55 -4.53 6.58
C ALA A 31 -7.62 -5.58 5.98
N SER A 32 -8.22 -6.51 5.24
CA SER A 32 -7.52 -7.48 4.40
C SER A 32 -7.03 -6.78 3.14
N ALA A 33 -5.75 -6.41 3.10
CA ALA A 33 -5.12 -5.85 1.92
C ALA A 33 -4.81 -6.91 0.85
N GLY A 34 -4.60 -6.44 -0.38
CA GLY A 34 -3.94 -7.18 -1.44
C GLY A 34 -2.45 -7.44 -1.13
N PRO A 35 -1.77 -8.22 -1.98
CA PRO A 35 -0.36 -8.56 -1.80
C PRO A 35 0.54 -7.33 -1.98
N ILE A 36 1.54 -7.19 -1.10
CA ILE A 36 2.48 -6.06 -1.08
C ILE A 36 3.91 -6.59 -1.05
N ILE A 37 4.82 -6.01 -1.84
CA ILE A 37 6.26 -6.18 -1.73
C ILE A 37 6.92 -4.79 -1.72
N LEU A 38 7.77 -4.52 -0.73
CA LEU A 38 8.53 -3.27 -0.59
C LEU A 38 10.02 -3.59 -0.52
N GLY A 39 10.84 -2.86 -1.27
CA GLY A 39 12.28 -3.04 -1.33
C GLY A 39 13.05 -1.74 -1.09
N GLY A 40 14.11 -1.78 -0.30
CA GLY A 40 15.10 -0.70 -0.18
C GLY A 40 16.25 -0.86 -1.18
N ASP A 41 15.96 -1.51 -2.32
CA ASP A 41 16.92 -1.98 -3.32
C ASP A 41 16.81 -1.22 -4.64
N ASP A 42 17.85 -1.24 -5.46
CA ASP A 42 17.89 -0.69 -6.82
C ASP A 42 17.96 -1.83 -7.87
N LEU A 43 17.25 -2.94 -7.66
CA LEU A 43 17.41 -4.15 -8.50
C LEU A 43 16.91 -3.98 -9.95
N THR A 44 16.28 -2.85 -10.29
CA THR A 44 16.10 -2.36 -11.67
C THR A 44 17.43 -2.17 -12.39
N ASP A 45 18.46 -1.77 -11.68
CA ASP A 45 19.76 -1.33 -12.20
C ASP A 45 20.70 -2.52 -12.37
N HIS A 46 20.54 -3.51 -11.49
CA HIS A 46 21.43 -4.65 -11.34
C HIS A 46 20.80 -5.95 -11.84
N GLY A 47 20.10 -5.85 -12.97
CA GLY A 47 19.56 -6.99 -13.67
C GLY A 47 19.54 -6.78 -15.18
N SER A 48 19.24 -7.85 -15.88
CA SER A 48 19.13 -7.82 -17.33
C SER A 48 18.28 -8.99 -17.84
N ARG A 49 18.05 -8.98 -19.15
CA ARG A 49 17.48 -10.11 -19.87
C ARG A 49 18.57 -10.86 -20.62
N SER A 50 18.70 -12.15 -20.37
CA SER A 50 19.55 -13.08 -21.12
C SER A 50 18.68 -14.02 -21.94
N GLY A 51 18.63 -13.78 -23.26
CA GLY A 51 17.71 -14.49 -24.15
C GLY A 51 16.25 -14.24 -23.75
N SER A 52 15.51 -15.29 -23.39
CA SER A 52 14.12 -15.18 -22.95
C SER A 52 13.95 -15.12 -21.43
N ALA A 53 15.02 -15.12 -20.64
CA ALA A 53 14.96 -15.17 -19.18
C ALA A 53 15.49 -13.88 -18.54
N ASN A 54 14.87 -13.46 -17.45
CA ASN A 54 15.43 -12.45 -16.57
C ASN A 54 16.52 -13.08 -15.69
N VAL A 55 17.54 -12.31 -15.37
CA VAL A 55 18.62 -12.70 -14.45
C VAL A 55 18.82 -11.65 -13.36
N GLN A 56 19.38 -12.06 -12.22
CA GLN A 56 19.77 -11.17 -11.13
C GLN A 56 18.58 -10.35 -10.60
N GLY A 57 18.73 -9.03 -10.42
CA GLY A 57 17.68 -8.17 -9.87
C GLY A 57 16.35 -8.25 -10.63
N TRP A 58 16.40 -8.43 -11.95
CA TRP A 58 15.19 -8.59 -12.77
C TRP A 58 14.49 -9.93 -12.54
N LEU A 59 15.24 -10.98 -12.20
CA LEU A 59 14.65 -12.27 -11.81
C LEU A 59 13.91 -12.13 -10.47
N TYR A 60 14.43 -11.35 -9.53
CA TYR A 60 13.70 -11.01 -8.30
C TYR A 60 12.38 -10.30 -8.62
N ILE A 61 12.40 -9.25 -9.45
CA ILE A 61 11.20 -8.51 -9.84
C ILE A 61 10.19 -9.45 -10.53
N GLU A 62 10.66 -10.37 -11.37
CA GLU A 62 9.81 -11.40 -12.00
C GLU A 62 9.10 -12.27 -10.96
N LYS A 63 9.83 -12.82 -9.98
CA LYS A 63 9.24 -13.66 -8.93
C LYS A 63 8.27 -12.86 -8.05
N ALA A 64 8.62 -11.62 -7.72
CA ALA A 64 7.79 -10.71 -6.95
C ALA A 64 6.45 -10.43 -7.68
N ILE A 65 6.50 -9.98 -8.93
CA ILE A 65 5.30 -9.69 -9.73
C ILE A 65 4.46 -10.94 -9.97
N GLY A 66 5.08 -12.09 -10.28
CA GLY A 66 4.36 -13.35 -10.44
C GLY A 66 3.62 -13.77 -9.15
N GLY A 67 4.29 -13.65 -8.01
CA GLY A 67 3.73 -13.92 -6.69
C GLY A 67 2.57 -12.99 -6.34
N ILE A 68 2.71 -11.68 -6.57
CA ILE A 68 1.65 -10.68 -6.38
C ILE A 68 0.46 -11.00 -7.30
N ASN A 69 0.70 -11.22 -8.59
CA ASN A 69 -0.35 -11.42 -9.59
C ASN A 69 -1.26 -12.62 -9.30
N SER A 70 -0.70 -13.68 -8.70
CA SER A 70 -1.47 -14.88 -8.29
C SER A 70 -2.33 -14.66 -7.04
N GLN A 71 -2.09 -13.58 -6.30
CA GLN A 71 -2.73 -13.28 -5.01
C GLN A 71 -3.64 -12.03 -5.05
N VAL A 72 -3.71 -11.30 -6.17
CA VAL A 72 -4.63 -10.17 -6.32
C VAL A 72 -6.09 -10.64 -6.17
N THR A 73 -6.82 -10.02 -5.24
CA THR A 73 -8.23 -10.29 -4.96
C THR A 73 -9.16 -9.15 -5.41
N ARG A 74 -8.60 -8.03 -5.89
CA ARG A 74 -9.36 -6.92 -6.46
C ARG A 74 -10.28 -7.40 -7.60
N SER A 75 -11.47 -6.84 -7.67
CA SER A 75 -12.51 -7.23 -8.63
C SER A 75 -12.60 -6.30 -9.85
N GLY A 76 -13.44 -6.70 -10.81
CA GLY A 76 -13.78 -5.92 -11.99
C GLY A 76 -13.04 -6.36 -13.25
N PRO A 77 -13.48 -5.91 -14.45
CA PRO A 77 -12.66 -6.07 -15.63
C PRO A 77 -11.35 -5.28 -15.45
N PHE A 78 -10.22 -5.93 -15.67
CA PHE A 78 -8.92 -5.28 -15.58
C PHE A 78 -8.57 -4.62 -16.91
N THR A 79 -8.11 -3.36 -16.86
CA THR A 79 -7.69 -2.62 -18.06
C THR A 79 -6.25 -2.94 -18.46
N THR A 80 -5.42 -3.31 -17.48
CA THR A 80 -4.05 -3.80 -17.65
C THR A 80 -3.70 -4.72 -16.49
N THR A 81 -2.64 -5.51 -16.60
CA THR A 81 -2.14 -6.26 -15.45
C THR A 81 -1.33 -5.35 -14.53
N ILE A 82 -0.36 -4.63 -15.09
CA ILE A 82 0.58 -3.78 -14.34
C ILE A 82 0.40 -2.33 -14.79
N ALA A 83 0.19 -1.43 -13.84
CA ALA A 83 0.43 0.00 -14.01
C ALA A 83 1.82 0.32 -13.46
N ALA A 84 2.74 0.70 -14.35
CA ALA A 84 4.11 1.05 -14.01
C ALA A 84 4.22 2.58 -13.85
N LEU A 85 4.51 3.04 -12.63
CA LEU A 85 4.56 4.46 -12.28
C LEU A 85 6.01 4.95 -12.17
N GLY A 86 6.32 6.01 -12.92
CA GLY A 86 7.63 6.66 -12.94
C GLY A 86 8.69 5.94 -13.76
N SER A 87 8.25 5.29 -14.85
CA SER A 87 9.12 4.82 -15.92
C SER A 87 8.41 5.03 -17.25
N ALA A 88 9.17 5.51 -18.25
CA ALA A 88 8.75 5.58 -19.64
C ALA A 88 8.67 4.19 -20.28
N ASN A 89 7.82 4.06 -21.29
CA ASN A 89 7.73 2.84 -22.09
C ASN A 89 8.99 2.68 -22.96
N PRO A 90 9.82 1.64 -22.75
CA PRO A 90 11.03 1.43 -23.56
C PRO A 90 10.72 0.93 -24.99
N GLY A 91 9.47 0.57 -25.28
CA GLY A 91 9.02 0.01 -26.54
C GLY A 91 8.89 -1.53 -26.50
N ILE A 92 8.12 -2.07 -27.45
CA ILE A 92 7.88 -3.52 -27.53
C ILE A 92 9.18 -4.23 -27.92
N GLY A 93 9.54 -5.27 -27.16
CA GLY A 93 10.75 -6.06 -27.43
C GLY A 93 12.05 -5.38 -26.99
N ASN A 94 11.97 -4.20 -26.39
CA ASN A 94 13.12 -3.47 -25.88
C ASN A 94 13.25 -3.65 -24.36
N TYR A 95 14.42 -4.15 -23.95
CA TYR A 95 14.76 -4.47 -22.57
C TYR A 95 16.16 -3.95 -22.24
N PRO A 96 16.41 -2.63 -22.30
CA PRO A 96 17.70 -2.06 -21.95
C PRO A 96 18.10 -2.48 -20.53
N ALA A 97 19.31 -3.00 -20.35
CA ALA A 97 19.81 -3.37 -19.02
C ALA A 97 20.04 -2.10 -18.19
N GLY A 98 19.88 -2.20 -16.87
CA GLY A 98 20.00 -1.05 -15.98
C GLY A 98 18.91 0.01 -16.17
N ASP A 99 17.76 -0.38 -16.69
CA ASP A 99 16.62 0.49 -17.00
C ASP A 99 15.35 -0.05 -16.34
N ALA A 100 14.70 0.77 -15.53
CA ALA A 100 13.53 0.38 -14.76
C ALA A 100 12.31 0.03 -15.64
N GLY A 101 12.09 0.81 -16.71
CA GLY A 101 11.10 0.49 -17.73
C GLY A 101 11.44 -0.79 -18.48
N GLY A 102 12.72 -1.00 -18.80
CA GLY A 102 13.26 -2.23 -19.39
C GLY A 102 13.00 -3.46 -18.50
N ALA A 103 13.24 -3.32 -17.20
CA ALA A 103 13.04 -4.38 -16.20
C ALA A 103 11.58 -4.82 -16.15
N ILE A 104 10.65 -3.90 -15.89
CA ILE A 104 9.24 -4.23 -15.75
C ILE A 104 8.61 -4.68 -17.08
N ASN A 105 9.08 -4.14 -18.22
CA ASN A 105 8.67 -4.60 -19.55
C ASN A 105 9.12 -6.06 -19.81
N SER A 106 10.36 -6.39 -19.41
CA SER A 106 10.89 -7.75 -19.54
C SER A 106 10.15 -8.73 -18.64
N VAL A 107 9.90 -8.37 -17.39
CA VAL A 107 9.10 -9.14 -16.42
C VAL A 107 7.70 -9.39 -16.95
N ALA A 108 7.00 -8.35 -17.41
CA ALA A 108 5.67 -8.48 -17.99
C ALA A 108 5.68 -9.43 -19.18
N ASN A 109 6.68 -9.32 -20.07
CA ASN A 109 6.81 -10.21 -21.21
C ASN A 109 7.04 -11.68 -20.84
N VAL A 110 7.95 -11.96 -19.90
CA VAL A 110 8.23 -13.34 -19.46
C VAL A 110 7.00 -13.99 -18.80
N LEU A 111 6.25 -13.21 -18.03
CA LEU A 111 5.05 -13.69 -17.33
C LEU A 111 3.78 -13.67 -18.19
N GLY A 112 3.83 -13.19 -19.43
CA GLY A 112 2.66 -13.06 -20.29
C GLY A 112 1.64 -12.03 -19.78
N LEU A 113 2.11 -10.98 -19.10
CA LEU A 113 1.29 -9.92 -18.52
C LEU A 113 1.35 -8.66 -19.39
N SER A 114 0.33 -7.81 -19.26
CA SER A 114 0.32 -6.48 -19.86
C SER A 114 0.85 -5.41 -18.89
N VAL A 115 1.54 -4.41 -19.43
CA VAL A 115 2.03 -3.24 -18.68
C VAL A 115 1.57 -1.96 -19.36
N THR A 116 1.17 -0.97 -18.56
CA THR A 116 0.91 0.41 -18.99
C THR A 116 1.82 1.33 -18.20
N PHE A 117 2.56 2.18 -18.90
CA PHE A 117 3.56 3.08 -18.33
C PHE A 117 2.97 4.47 -18.11
N TYR A 118 3.24 5.04 -16.94
CA TYR A 118 2.85 6.38 -16.55
C TYR A 118 4.11 7.14 -16.12
N ASP A 119 4.65 7.90 -17.08
CA ASP A 119 5.89 8.66 -16.97
C ASP A 119 5.58 10.16 -16.87
N GLY A 120 6.23 10.82 -15.91
CA GLY A 120 6.01 12.19 -15.51
C GLY A 120 4.86 12.37 -14.50
N ALA A 121 5.04 13.37 -13.61
CA ALA A 121 4.08 13.71 -12.56
C ALA A 121 2.64 13.91 -13.08
N THR A 122 2.46 14.46 -14.28
CA THR A 122 1.13 14.66 -14.89
C THR A 122 0.45 13.31 -15.19
N ALA A 123 1.17 12.36 -15.80
CA ALA A 123 0.62 11.05 -16.11
C ALA A 123 0.29 10.25 -14.85
N ILE A 124 1.13 10.34 -13.82
CA ILE A 124 0.89 9.69 -12.52
C ILE A 124 -0.36 10.25 -11.84
N ASN A 125 -0.52 11.58 -11.79
CA ASN A 125 -1.73 12.20 -11.22
C ASN A 125 -2.99 11.84 -12.01
N GLN A 126 -2.90 11.80 -13.35
CA GLN A 126 -4.01 11.36 -14.20
C GLN A 126 -4.36 9.89 -13.95
N PHE A 127 -3.36 9.01 -13.83
CA PHE A 127 -3.58 7.61 -13.48
C PHE A 127 -4.43 7.46 -12.21
N PHE A 128 -4.10 8.18 -11.13
CA PHE A 128 -4.87 8.09 -9.89
C PHE A 128 -6.28 8.71 -10.01
N THR A 129 -6.45 9.74 -10.84
CA THR A 129 -7.78 10.28 -11.19
C THR A 129 -8.61 9.23 -11.93
N ASP A 130 -8.01 8.53 -12.89
CA ASP A 130 -8.65 7.48 -13.68
C ASP A 130 -8.93 6.22 -12.84
N LEU A 131 -8.04 5.89 -11.91
CA LEU A 131 -8.22 4.80 -10.95
C LEU A 131 -9.42 5.06 -10.03
N ASN A 132 -9.52 6.28 -9.47
CA ASN A 132 -10.59 6.66 -8.56
C ASN A 132 -11.96 6.79 -9.27
N SER A 133 -11.96 7.07 -10.57
CA SER A 133 -13.17 7.07 -11.40
C SER A 133 -13.50 5.70 -12.00
N ASN A 134 -12.67 4.67 -11.76
CA ASN A 134 -12.74 3.34 -12.38
C ASN A 134 -12.60 3.33 -13.91
N THR A 135 -12.03 4.38 -14.50
CA THR A 135 -11.65 4.42 -15.92
C THR A 135 -10.46 3.49 -16.19
N VAL A 136 -9.55 3.39 -15.22
CA VAL A 136 -8.42 2.46 -15.21
C VAL A 136 -8.55 1.52 -14.02
N ASN A 137 -8.28 0.23 -14.23
CA ASN A 137 -8.37 -0.80 -13.20
C ASN A 137 -7.24 -1.83 -13.37
N PRO A 138 -6.01 -1.55 -12.91
CA PRO A 138 -4.90 -2.50 -12.98
C PRO A 138 -5.05 -3.60 -11.92
N ARG A 139 -4.38 -4.74 -12.12
CA ARG A 139 -4.21 -5.75 -11.05
C ARG A 139 -3.13 -5.32 -10.06
N ILE A 140 -2.05 -4.72 -10.57
CA ILE A 140 -0.85 -4.39 -9.83
C ILE A 140 -0.47 -2.93 -10.11
N ILE A 141 -0.16 -2.20 -9.04
CA ILE A 141 0.64 -0.97 -9.13
C ILE A 141 2.09 -1.37 -8.86
N TRP A 142 2.97 -1.07 -9.82
CA TRP A 142 4.41 -1.16 -9.66
C TRP A 142 4.97 0.26 -9.68
N ILE A 143 5.68 0.63 -8.63
CA ILE A 143 6.29 1.95 -8.47
C ILE A 143 7.79 1.77 -8.69
N ALA A 144 8.34 2.45 -9.69
CA ALA A 144 9.76 2.39 -10.03
C ALA A 144 10.64 2.89 -8.87
N GLY A 145 11.91 2.51 -8.91
CA GLY A 145 12.90 2.91 -7.92
C GLY A 145 13.48 4.29 -8.22
N ASN A 146 14.71 4.49 -7.75
CA ASN A 146 15.55 5.60 -8.16
C ASN A 146 17.00 5.15 -8.34
N GLY A 147 17.72 5.88 -9.19
CA GLY A 147 19.12 5.61 -9.49
C GLY A 147 19.35 4.96 -10.86
N ALA A 148 18.34 4.27 -11.41
CA ALA A 148 18.40 3.64 -12.73
C ALA A 148 18.32 4.64 -13.88
N GLY A 149 18.57 4.13 -15.09
CA GLY A 149 17.94 4.70 -16.27
C GLY A 149 16.42 4.52 -16.20
N ASN A 150 15.67 5.55 -16.60
CA ASN A 150 14.21 5.47 -16.74
C ASN A 150 13.45 5.16 -15.43
N ASP A 151 14.03 5.63 -14.31
CA ASP A 151 13.50 5.56 -12.96
C ASP A 151 12.78 6.85 -12.56
N GLN A 152 12.19 6.87 -11.36
CA GLN A 152 11.45 8.03 -10.88
C GLN A 152 12.34 9.26 -10.66
N ASP A 153 11.86 10.41 -11.09
CA ASP A 153 12.39 11.72 -10.72
C ASP A 153 11.67 12.32 -9.50
N GLY A 154 12.19 13.45 -8.99
CA GLY A 154 11.63 14.09 -7.79
C GLY A 154 10.18 14.60 -7.96
N SER A 155 9.76 14.94 -9.18
CA SER A 155 8.39 15.39 -9.45
C SER A 155 7.41 14.23 -9.43
N GLU A 156 7.85 13.06 -9.89
CA GLU A 156 7.07 11.82 -9.88
C GLU A 156 6.93 11.27 -8.47
N VAL A 157 8.00 11.27 -7.68
CA VAL A 157 7.95 10.93 -6.25
C VAL A 157 6.95 11.82 -5.50
N ALA A 158 6.94 13.13 -5.79
CA ALA A 158 5.96 14.05 -5.21
C ALA A 158 4.51 13.73 -5.65
N ALA A 159 4.30 13.33 -6.91
CA ALA A 159 2.99 12.92 -7.42
C ALA A 159 2.50 11.62 -6.76
N VAL A 160 3.36 10.62 -6.62
CA VAL A 160 3.05 9.36 -5.90
C VAL A 160 2.70 9.66 -4.44
N ASN A 161 3.52 10.46 -3.75
CA ASN A 161 3.27 10.86 -2.36
C ASN A 161 1.95 11.61 -2.19
N SER A 162 1.58 12.48 -3.13
CA SER A 162 0.31 13.21 -3.12
C SER A 162 -0.91 12.29 -3.28
N ASN A 163 -0.73 11.09 -3.84
CA ASN A 163 -1.78 10.11 -4.08
C ASN A 163 -1.76 8.92 -3.09
N ALA A 164 -1.10 9.08 -1.93
CA ALA A 164 -0.98 8.04 -0.91
C ALA A 164 -2.33 7.43 -0.49
N ALA A 165 -3.37 8.24 -0.37
CA ALA A 165 -4.72 7.78 -0.05
C ALA A 165 -5.31 6.86 -1.13
N SER A 166 -5.06 7.17 -2.41
CA SER A 166 -5.49 6.34 -3.55
C SER A 166 -4.74 5.00 -3.58
N ILE A 167 -3.44 4.99 -3.26
CA ILE A 167 -2.64 3.77 -3.12
C ILE A 167 -3.21 2.89 -2.00
N ASN A 168 -3.48 3.48 -0.83
CA ASN A 168 -4.09 2.77 0.28
C ASN A 168 -5.45 2.16 -0.09
N ALA A 169 -6.32 2.94 -0.75
CA ALA A 169 -7.62 2.46 -1.21
C ALA A 169 -7.50 1.32 -2.23
N PHE A 170 -6.56 1.41 -3.16
CA PHE A 170 -6.28 0.37 -4.14
C PHE A 170 -5.84 -0.94 -3.47
N VAL A 171 -4.87 -0.87 -2.56
CA VAL A 171 -4.38 -2.06 -1.84
C VAL A 171 -5.45 -2.64 -0.92
N SER A 172 -6.19 -1.79 -0.20
CA SER A 172 -7.31 -2.19 0.67
C SER A 172 -8.43 -2.88 -0.10
N SER A 173 -8.57 -2.61 -1.40
CA SER A 173 -9.53 -3.29 -2.28
C SER A 173 -9.02 -4.63 -2.85
N GLY A 174 -7.85 -5.10 -2.43
CA GLY A 174 -7.24 -6.35 -2.90
C GLY A 174 -6.26 -6.20 -4.07
N GLY A 175 -5.89 -4.97 -4.44
CA GLY A 175 -4.93 -4.68 -5.49
C GLY A 175 -3.49 -5.01 -5.05
N GLY A 176 -2.65 -5.45 -5.99
CA GLY A 176 -1.26 -5.79 -5.71
C GLY A 176 -0.33 -4.59 -5.76
N LEU A 177 0.63 -4.48 -4.85
CA LEU A 177 1.59 -3.37 -4.82
C LEU A 177 3.03 -3.90 -4.79
N MET A 178 3.86 -3.38 -5.68
CA MET A 178 5.31 -3.51 -5.57
C MET A 178 5.94 -2.12 -5.65
N SER A 179 6.88 -1.85 -4.74
CA SER A 179 7.73 -0.66 -4.77
C SER A 179 9.14 -1.04 -4.39
N HIS A 180 10.11 -0.37 -5.00
CA HIS A 180 11.52 -0.48 -4.67
C HIS A 180 12.20 0.89 -4.83
N GLY A 181 13.51 0.98 -4.63
CA GLY A 181 14.26 2.23 -4.54
C GLY A 181 14.49 2.70 -3.11
N SER A 182 14.96 3.94 -2.96
CA SER A 182 15.23 4.55 -1.65
C SER A 182 14.81 6.01 -1.54
N GLY A 183 14.23 6.42 -0.42
CA GLY A 183 13.83 7.80 -0.16
C GLY A 183 12.53 8.23 -0.84
N ASN A 184 11.82 7.29 -1.48
CA ASN A 184 10.62 7.54 -2.28
C ASN A 184 9.33 7.01 -1.61
N TYR A 185 9.38 6.76 -0.30
CA TYR A 185 8.30 6.13 0.47
C TYR A 185 7.44 7.11 1.28
N GLY A 186 7.33 8.38 0.88
CA GLY A 186 6.50 9.37 1.60
C GLY A 186 5.02 8.97 1.72
N TRP A 187 4.50 8.21 0.75
CA TRP A 187 3.15 7.64 0.73
C TRP A 187 2.93 6.52 1.74
N LEU A 188 4.01 5.91 2.27
CA LEU A 188 3.93 4.70 3.10
C LEU A 188 3.16 4.91 4.39
N SER A 189 3.25 6.11 4.97
CA SER A 189 2.52 6.47 6.20
C SER A 189 1.00 6.37 6.08
N ALA A 190 0.45 6.45 4.86
CA ALA A 190 -0.99 6.24 4.63
C ALA A 190 -1.39 4.76 4.59
N LEU A 191 -0.45 3.86 4.26
CA LEU A 191 -0.67 2.42 4.13
C LEU A 191 -0.26 1.65 5.40
N LEU A 192 0.87 2.03 5.99
CA LEU A 192 1.53 1.40 7.14
C LEU A 192 2.09 2.51 8.06
N PRO A 193 1.25 3.15 8.90
CA PRO A 193 1.65 4.33 9.68
C PRO A 193 2.83 4.11 10.63
N GLY A 194 3.04 2.86 11.07
CA GLY A 194 4.16 2.49 11.94
C GLY A 194 5.44 2.09 11.20
N LEU A 195 5.43 2.04 9.86
CA LEU A 195 6.56 1.63 9.04
C LEU A 195 7.38 2.84 8.62
N THR A 196 8.68 2.78 8.89
CA THR A 196 9.63 3.84 8.54
C THR A 196 10.73 3.29 7.65
N GLU A 197 10.93 3.91 6.50
CA GLU A 197 12.14 3.74 5.72
C GLU A 197 13.30 4.49 6.38
N VAL A 198 14.47 3.84 6.45
CA VAL A 198 15.72 4.43 6.94
C VAL A 198 16.74 4.37 5.81
N LEU A 199 17.23 5.55 5.39
CA LEU A 199 18.24 5.70 4.34
C LEU A 199 19.63 5.29 4.83
N ALA A 200 19.84 3.99 4.93
CA ALA A 200 21.15 3.40 5.12
C ALA A 200 21.19 2.03 4.45
N GLY A 201 22.25 1.81 3.68
CA GLY A 201 22.40 0.64 2.83
C GLY A 201 23.57 -0.26 3.19
N THR A 202 23.70 -1.37 2.45
CA THR A 202 24.92 -2.17 2.36
C THR A 202 25.18 -2.55 0.91
N GLY A 203 26.44 -2.63 0.50
CA GLY A 203 26.78 -3.06 -0.86
C GLY A 203 26.83 -4.56 -1.09
N SER A 204 26.65 -5.40 -0.06
CA SER A 204 26.76 -6.86 -0.17
C SER A 204 26.19 -7.56 1.06
N GLY A 205 26.17 -8.90 1.05
CA GLY A 205 25.76 -9.72 2.19
C GLY A 205 24.25 -9.92 2.32
N HIS A 206 23.50 -9.67 1.26
CA HIS A 206 22.05 -9.80 1.26
C HIS A 206 21.63 -11.27 1.35
N THR A 207 20.59 -11.55 2.14
CA THR A 207 20.11 -12.90 2.39
C THR A 207 18.59 -12.98 2.38
N LEU A 208 18.04 -14.00 1.74
CA LEU A 208 16.63 -14.35 1.83
C LEU A 208 16.35 -14.97 3.19
N THR A 209 15.25 -14.57 3.81
CA THR A 209 14.72 -15.25 4.99
C THR A 209 14.00 -16.54 4.58
N PRO A 210 13.63 -17.41 5.52
CA PRO A 210 12.73 -18.53 5.22
C PRO A 210 11.41 -18.08 4.57
N ALA A 211 10.85 -16.95 5.01
CA ALA A 211 9.65 -16.37 4.40
C ALA A 211 9.92 -15.88 2.97
N GLY A 212 11.08 -15.27 2.72
CA GLY A 212 11.52 -14.88 1.37
C GLY A 212 11.67 -16.07 0.42
N ASN A 213 12.30 -17.16 0.88
CA ASN A 213 12.42 -18.39 0.08
C ASN A 213 11.05 -19.02 -0.25
N ALA A 214 10.09 -18.93 0.68
CA ALA A 214 8.73 -19.39 0.44
C ALA A 214 7.97 -18.48 -0.54
N ALA A 215 8.16 -17.16 -0.44
CA ALA A 215 7.54 -16.18 -1.33
C ALA A 215 8.13 -16.20 -2.75
N PHE A 216 9.43 -16.50 -2.88
CA PHE A 216 10.17 -16.49 -4.13
C PHE A 216 10.86 -17.85 -4.41
N PRO A 217 10.11 -18.93 -4.70
CA PRO A 217 10.71 -20.22 -4.98
C PRO A 217 11.72 -20.14 -6.14
N GLY A 218 12.93 -20.64 -5.89
CA GLY A 218 14.02 -20.67 -6.87
C GLY A 218 14.85 -19.38 -6.97
N LEU A 219 14.51 -18.33 -6.21
CA LEU A 219 15.36 -17.16 -6.06
C LEU A 219 16.52 -17.47 -5.10
N THR A 220 17.69 -16.86 -5.33
CA THR A 220 18.88 -17.00 -4.49
C THR A 220 19.27 -15.69 -3.83
N ASN A 221 20.16 -15.75 -2.84
CA ASN A 221 20.78 -14.56 -2.25
C ASN A 221 21.55 -13.72 -3.27
N ALA A 222 22.09 -14.34 -4.33
CA ALA A 222 22.82 -13.62 -5.37
C ALA A 222 21.89 -12.76 -6.24
N ASP A 223 20.63 -13.17 -6.41
CA ASP A 223 19.66 -12.42 -7.21
C ASP A 223 19.22 -11.13 -6.51
N ILE A 224 18.97 -11.20 -5.20
CA ILE A 224 18.68 -10.02 -4.36
C ILE A 224 19.96 -9.26 -3.92
N GLY A 225 21.12 -9.86 -4.15
CA GLY A 225 22.44 -9.34 -3.85
C GLY A 225 23.17 -8.77 -5.07
N ALA A 226 22.49 -8.67 -6.21
CA ALA A 226 23.07 -8.19 -7.45
C ALA A 226 23.45 -6.71 -7.41
N GLY A 227 22.67 -5.92 -6.65
CA GLY A 227 22.90 -4.51 -6.35
C GLY A 227 23.03 -4.24 -4.86
N PRO A 228 23.44 -3.03 -4.46
CA PRO A 228 23.39 -2.57 -3.08
C PRO A 228 21.93 -2.49 -2.57
N SER A 229 21.76 -2.57 -1.25
CA SER A 229 20.61 -1.92 -0.63
C SER A 229 20.98 -0.45 -0.38
N HIS A 230 20.02 0.44 -0.56
CA HIS A 230 20.17 1.88 -0.28
C HIS A 230 19.40 2.30 0.97
N SER A 231 18.38 1.52 1.33
CA SER A 231 17.60 1.71 2.56
C SER A 231 17.20 0.38 3.20
N PHE A 232 16.70 0.49 4.43
CA PHE A 232 16.06 -0.62 5.14
C PHE A 232 14.80 -0.10 5.86
N PHE A 233 13.98 -1.02 6.33
CA PHE A 233 12.73 -0.69 7.01
C PHE A 233 12.82 -0.92 8.53
N SER A 234 12.12 -0.09 9.29
CA SER A 234 12.08 -0.18 10.75
C SER A 234 10.68 0.16 11.28
N GLY A 235 10.47 -0.01 12.59
CA GLY A 235 9.18 0.25 13.23
C GLY A 235 8.25 -0.96 13.16
N SER A 236 6.95 -0.70 13.02
CA SER A 236 5.92 -1.72 12.90
C SER A 236 5.69 -2.07 11.42
N PHE A 237 5.87 -3.33 11.07
CA PHE A 237 5.62 -3.83 9.71
C PHE A 237 4.14 -4.11 9.43
N GLY A 238 3.26 -3.86 10.41
CA GLY A 238 1.87 -4.29 10.35
C GLY A 238 1.82 -5.81 10.15
N GLY A 239 1.14 -6.25 9.09
CA GLY A 239 1.09 -7.65 8.67
C GLY A 239 2.23 -8.13 7.76
N LEU A 240 3.20 -7.28 7.39
CA LEU A 240 4.27 -7.68 6.47
C LEU A 240 5.34 -8.53 7.16
N SER A 241 5.86 -9.50 6.40
CA SER A 241 7.01 -10.32 6.78
C SER A 241 8.31 -9.77 6.20
N VAL A 242 9.41 -9.98 6.91
CA VAL A 242 10.75 -9.73 6.36
C VAL A 242 11.09 -10.85 5.39
N LEU A 243 11.21 -10.52 4.11
CA LEU A 243 11.56 -11.48 3.05
C LEU A 243 13.06 -11.49 2.75
N GLY A 244 13.73 -10.34 2.91
CA GLY A 244 15.16 -10.19 2.67
C GLY A 244 15.82 -9.32 3.73
N ARG A 245 17.06 -9.68 4.09
CA ARG A 245 17.92 -8.93 5.00
C ARG A 245 19.19 -8.48 4.31
N ASP A 246 19.64 -7.29 4.64
CA ASP A 246 20.86 -6.71 4.09
C ASP A 246 22.11 -7.27 4.79
N GLY A 247 23.30 -6.79 4.42
CA GLY A 247 24.58 -7.26 4.98
C GLY A 247 24.78 -6.95 6.47
N GLN A 248 23.91 -6.13 7.07
CA GLN A 248 23.88 -5.83 8.51
C GLN A 248 22.68 -6.50 9.20
N ASN A 249 22.04 -7.48 8.55
CA ASN A 249 20.89 -8.21 9.06
C ASN A 249 19.64 -7.32 9.27
N ARG A 250 19.56 -6.17 8.60
CA ARG A 250 18.42 -5.25 8.65
C ARG A 250 17.40 -5.61 7.55
N PRO A 251 16.09 -5.44 7.77
CA PRO A 251 15.10 -5.86 6.79
C PRO A 251 15.01 -4.83 5.66
N PHE A 252 15.41 -5.23 4.46
CA PHE A 252 15.38 -4.35 3.27
C PHE A 252 14.38 -4.82 2.22
N ILE A 253 13.88 -6.06 2.31
CA ILE A 253 12.73 -6.52 1.51
C ILE A 253 11.64 -6.98 2.48
N LEU A 254 10.49 -6.34 2.39
CA LEU A 254 9.27 -6.70 3.10
C LEU A 254 8.24 -7.23 2.11
N GLY A 255 7.36 -8.11 2.58
CA GLY A 255 6.18 -8.43 1.81
C GLY A 255 5.16 -9.26 2.57
N GLY A 256 3.97 -9.32 1.98
CA GLY A 256 2.82 -9.99 2.54
C GLY A 256 1.86 -10.41 1.43
N GLY A 257 1.17 -11.54 1.65
CA GLY A 257 0.24 -12.10 0.68
C GLY A 257 -1.14 -11.44 0.71
N ALA A 258 -2.09 -12.04 -0.02
CA ALA A 258 -3.50 -11.69 0.12
C ALA A 258 -3.96 -11.85 1.57
N GLY A 259 -4.67 -10.86 2.10
CA GLY A 259 -5.09 -10.88 3.50
C GLY A 259 -4.05 -10.35 4.48
N THR A 260 -2.94 -9.78 3.98
CA THR A 260 -2.06 -8.95 4.79
C THR A 260 -2.91 -7.93 5.53
N THR A 261 -2.76 -7.88 6.85
CA THR A 261 -3.54 -6.93 7.63
C THR A 261 -2.80 -5.60 7.69
N ILE A 262 -3.46 -4.57 7.18
CA ILE A 262 -2.99 -3.18 7.26
C ILE A 262 -3.94 -2.39 8.17
N GLU A 263 -3.37 -1.42 8.88
CA GLU A 263 -4.19 -0.46 9.62
C GLU A 263 -4.83 0.49 8.62
N VAL A 264 -6.15 0.40 8.47
CA VAL A 264 -6.86 1.32 7.59
C VAL A 264 -7.38 2.48 8.43
N PRO A 265 -7.04 3.74 8.08
CA PRO A 265 -7.70 4.89 8.66
C PRO A 265 -9.21 4.77 8.43
N GLU A 266 -10.00 4.83 9.51
CA GLU A 266 -11.46 4.69 9.44
C GLU A 266 -12.05 5.55 8.30
N PRO A 267 -12.94 5.00 7.46
CA PRO A 267 -13.60 5.79 6.41
C PRO A 267 -14.28 7.01 7.04
N ALA A 268 -13.97 8.20 6.53
CA ALA A 268 -14.57 9.46 7.00
C ALA A 268 -16.12 9.45 6.97
N SER A 269 -16.72 8.51 6.23
CA SER A 269 -18.17 8.27 6.17
C SER A 269 -18.79 7.83 7.51
N MET A 270 -18.03 7.26 8.44
CA MET A 270 -18.53 6.89 9.78
C MET A 270 -18.84 8.13 10.65
N ILE A 271 -18.18 9.27 10.39
CA ILE A 271 -18.45 10.53 11.09
C ILE A 271 -19.82 11.07 10.68
N LEU A 272 -20.24 10.88 9.43
CA LEU A 272 -21.51 11.41 8.93
C LEU A 272 -22.74 10.74 9.56
N PHE A 273 -22.69 9.43 9.81
CA PHE A 273 -23.76 8.73 10.52
C PHE A 273 -23.85 9.11 12.00
N GLY A 274 -22.71 9.37 12.66
CA GLY A 274 -22.67 9.86 14.03
C GLY A 274 -23.32 11.24 14.19
N VAL A 275 -23.06 12.16 13.25
CA VAL A 275 -23.63 13.52 13.28
C VAL A 275 -25.11 13.52 12.89
N ALA A 276 -25.52 12.73 11.89
CA ALA A 276 -26.92 12.62 11.49
C ALA A 276 -27.80 12.01 12.60
N GLY A 277 -27.29 11.02 13.34
CA GLY A 277 -27.98 10.44 14.49
C GLY A 277 -28.20 11.43 15.63
N LEU A 278 -27.21 12.29 15.92
CA LEU A 278 -27.31 13.34 16.94
C LEU A 278 -28.34 14.42 16.58
N LEU A 279 -28.42 14.82 15.31
CA LEU A 279 -29.42 15.79 14.84
C LEU A 279 -30.84 15.20 14.84
N ALA A 280 -31.02 13.93 14.45
CA ALA A 280 -32.31 13.26 14.50
C ALA A 280 -32.82 13.06 15.94
N GLY A 281 -31.93 12.68 16.87
CA GLY A 281 -32.24 12.54 18.29
C GLY A 281 -32.61 13.87 18.97
N GLY A 282 -31.92 14.96 18.63
CA GLY A 282 -32.21 16.30 19.16
C GLY A 282 -33.58 16.84 18.73
N VAL A 283 -34.02 16.53 17.51
CA VAL A 283 -35.34 16.95 17.00
C VAL A 283 -36.48 16.16 17.65
N ALA A 284 -36.29 14.86 17.92
CA ALA A 284 -37.30 14.05 18.60
C ALA A 284 -37.54 14.47 20.07
N TRP A 285 -36.50 14.94 20.77
CA TRP A 285 -36.63 15.38 22.16
C TRP A 285 -37.36 16.72 22.31
N ARG A 286 -37.31 17.59 21.29
CA ARG A 286 -37.96 18.91 21.32
C ARG A 286 -39.49 18.86 21.18
N ARG A 287 -40.08 17.72 20.78
CA ARG A 287 -41.53 17.56 20.59
C ARG A 287 -42.32 17.06 21.82
N ARG A 288 -41.67 16.82 22.96
CA ARG A 288 -42.34 16.27 24.18
C ARG A 288 -42.66 17.27 25.30
N LYS A 289 -42.62 18.58 25.04
CA LYS A 289 -42.91 19.63 26.05
C LYS A 289 -44.08 20.55 25.68
N THR A 290 -45.20 20.00 25.23
CA THR A 290 -46.47 20.74 25.16
C THR A 290 -47.64 19.83 25.51
N SER A 291 -47.89 19.66 26.81
CA SER A 291 -49.18 19.27 27.40
C SER A 291 -49.09 19.52 28.90
#